data_AF-I4A7I3-F1
#
_entry.id   AF-I4A7I3-F1
#
_cell.length_a   1.000
_cell.length_b   1.000
_cell.length_c   1.000
_cell.angle_alpha   90.00
_cell.angle_beta   90.00
_cell.angle_gamma   90.00
#
_symmetry.space_group_name_H-M   'P 1'
#
loop_
_entity.id
_entity.type
_entity.pdbx_description
1 polymer ?
#
loop_
_entity_poly.entity_id
_entity_poly.type
_entity_poly.pdbx_seq_one_letter_code
_entity_poly.pdbx_strand_id
1 'polypeptide(L)'
;MSSDKSINRFPNCYYFLKRYWQSEFHSKLCRITRKYFHNRLDPFNLCPRTILFWFFIPPYRAIGISILDLQRIAVYGRQQIEPNQTIYLMFKILELNSPIPLTLLIMFASLGLVLTDGANKIVQAVRSEYENIVPTDESVTPSLNPFNLTPRMSIYFPIIDDHTSIGFLTIDLRHIEFSIKQSLEPNENIKSLIRFIDIYAPFPLQLGIMFLSVGLFLCGIIFKFILSLNQELLDEIRCSL
;
A
#
# COMPACT_ATOMS: atom_id res chain seq x y z
N MET A 1 36.79 -46.20 -37.32
CA MET A 1 36.77 -45.37 -36.09
C MET A 1 35.53 -44.51 -36.12
N SER A 2 34.50 -44.97 -35.41
CA SER A 2 33.22 -44.30 -35.20
C SER A 2 33.39 -43.16 -34.19
N SER A 3 32.89 -41.98 -34.54
CA SER A 3 32.64 -40.89 -33.61
C SER A 3 31.18 -40.48 -33.80
N ASP A 4 30.29 -41.18 -33.11
CA ASP A 4 28.89 -40.82 -32.96
C ASP A 4 28.78 -39.41 -32.35
N LYS A 5 28.32 -38.44 -33.14
CA LYS A 5 27.78 -37.19 -32.62
C LYS A 5 26.31 -37.41 -32.33
N SER A 6 25.98 -37.66 -31.07
CA SER A 6 24.61 -37.73 -30.57
C SER A 6 23.91 -36.38 -30.77
N ILE A 7 23.17 -36.26 -31.87
CA ILE A 7 22.25 -35.14 -32.11
C ILE A 7 21.10 -35.30 -31.10
N ASN A 8 21.05 -34.42 -30.10
CA ASN A 8 19.97 -34.29 -29.13
C ASN A 8 18.64 -33.99 -29.84
N ARG A 9 17.96 -35.04 -30.33
CA ARG A 9 16.55 -34.99 -30.74
C ARG A 9 15.72 -34.91 -29.47
N PHE A 10 15.38 -33.69 -29.04
CA PHE A 10 14.32 -33.52 -28.05
C PHE A 10 13.07 -34.26 -28.53
N PRO A 11 12.41 -35.05 -27.67
CA PRO A 11 11.32 -35.93 -28.08
C PRO A 11 10.16 -35.13 -28.67
N ASN A 12 9.49 -35.71 -29.65
CA ASN A 12 8.33 -35.17 -30.38
C ASN A 12 7.26 -34.56 -29.43
N CYS A 13 7.18 -35.07 -28.20
CA CYS A 13 6.34 -34.56 -27.12
C CYS A 13 6.61 -33.09 -26.77
N TYR A 14 7.86 -32.61 -26.81
CA TYR A 14 8.18 -31.21 -26.49
C TYR A 14 7.58 -30.24 -27.52
N TYR A 15 7.70 -30.56 -28.82
CA TYR A 15 7.10 -29.75 -29.88
C TYR A 15 5.57 -29.85 -29.87
N PHE A 16 5.02 -31.03 -29.55
CA PHE A 16 3.58 -31.20 -29.41
C PHE A 16 3.01 -30.42 -28.22
N LEU A 17 3.66 -30.49 -27.05
CA LEU A 17 3.29 -29.72 -25.86
C LEU A 17 3.45 -28.22 -26.08
N LYS A 18 4.54 -27.78 -26.70
CA LYS A 18 4.76 -26.36 -27.04
C LYS A 18 3.68 -25.84 -27.99
N ARG A 19 3.32 -26.63 -29.00
CA ARG A 19 2.26 -26.29 -29.97
C ARG A 19 0.90 -26.24 -29.28
N TYR A 20 0.57 -27.26 -28.49
CA TYR A 20 -0.68 -27.34 -27.70
C TYR A 20 -0.80 -26.17 -26.71
N TRP A 21 0.29 -25.85 -26.01
CA TRP A 21 0.37 -24.71 -25.10
C TRP A 21 0.14 -23.39 -25.83
N GLN A 22 0.81 -23.16 -26.96
CA GLN A 22 0.70 -21.91 -27.71
C GLN A 22 -0.64 -21.74 -28.44
N SER A 23 -1.22 -22.82 -29.00
CA SER A 23 -2.42 -22.71 -29.82
C SER A 23 -3.72 -22.81 -29.03
N GLU A 24 -3.84 -23.80 -28.15
CA GLU A 24 -5.11 -24.08 -27.46
C GLU A 24 -5.11 -23.58 -26.02
N PHE A 25 -4.09 -23.93 -25.24
CA PHE A 25 -4.13 -23.62 -23.82
C PHE A 25 -3.95 -22.12 -23.57
N HIS A 26 -2.96 -21.48 -24.19
CA HIS A 26 -2.71 -20.05 -24.03
C HIS A 26 -3.87 -19.20 -24.56
N SER A 27 -4.44 -19.52 -25.72
CA SER A 27 -5.58 -18.77 -26.26
C SER A 27 -6.84 -18.94 -25.41
N LYS A 28 -7.10 -20.14 -24.89
CA LYS A 28 -8.24 -20.44 -24.01
C LYS A 28 -8.05 -19.81 -22.63
N LEU A 29 -6.85 -19.83 -22.09
CA LEU A 29 -6.49 -19.18 -20.83
C LEU A 29 -6.58 -17.66 -20.96
N CYS A 30 -6.03 -17.08 -22.04
CA CYS A 30 -6.20 -15.65 -22.38
C CYS A 30 -7.67 -15.27 -22.58
N ARG A 31 -8.49 -16.15 -23.17
CA ARG A 31 -9.93 -15.88 -23.36
C ARG A 31 -10.70 -16.00 -22.04
N ILE A 32 -10.34 -16.93 -21.17
CA ILE A 32 -10.90 -17.07 -19.81
C ILE A 32 -10.48 -15.87 -18.97
N THR A 33 -9.20 -15.52 -18.91
CA THR A 33 -8.72 -14.34 -18.19
C THR A 33 -9.36 -13.08 -18.74
N ARG A 34 -9.42 -12.89 -20.06
CA ARG A 34 -10.10 -11.73 -20.66
C ARG A 34 -11.60 -11.71 -20.33
N LYS A 35 -12.30 -12.85 -20.33
CA LYS A 35 -13.72 -12.92 -19.92
C LYS A 35 -13.92 -12.64 -18.42
N TYR A 36 -12.99 -13.09 -17.57
CA TYR A 36 -12.99 -12.80 -16.13
C TYR A 36 -12.63 -11.34 -15.84
N PHE A 37 -11.69 -10.76 -16.58
CA PHE A 37 -11.21 -9.39 -16.40
C PHE A 37 -12.15 -8.35 -17.04
N HIS A 38 -12.78 -8.66 -18.18
CA HIS A 38 -13.71 -7.75 -18.86
C HIS A 38 -14.97 -7.44 -18.04
N ASN A 39 -15.38 -8.33 -17.13
CA ASN A 39 -16.55 -8.14 -16.27
C ASN A 39 -16.20 -7.73 -14.82
N ARG A 40 -14.93 -7.64 -14.43
CA ARG A 40 -14.54 -7.33 -13.03
C ARG A 40 -13.39 -6.35 -12.82
N LEU A 41 -12.59 -6.00 -13.84
CA LEU A 41 -11.61 -4.92 -13.70
C LEU A 41 -12.28 -3.58 -14.03
N ASP A 42 -13.15 -3.13 -13.13
CA ASP A 42 -13.30 -1.68 -13.01
C ASP A 42 -12.01 -1.18 -12.34
N PRO A 43 -11.14 -0.44 -13.05
CA PRO A 43 -9.90 0.06 -12.46
C PRO A 43 -10.16 0.91 -11.20
N PHE A 44 -11.36 1.49 -11.07
CA PHE A 44 -11.75 2.26 -9.89
C PHE A 44 -12.14 1.39 -8.68
N ASN A 45 -12.52 0.12 -8.88
CA ASN A 45 -12.70 -0.84 -7.79
C ASN A 45 -11.37 -1.28 -7.16
N LEU A 46 -10.26 -1.07 -7.88
CA LEU A 46 -8.90 -1.31 -7.41
C LEU A 46 -8.24 -0.05 -6.84
N CYS A 47 -8.97 1.07 -6.73
CA CYS A 47 -8.45 2.24 -6.02
C CYS A 47 -8.25 1.90 -4.54
N PRO A 48 -7.16 2.38 -3.92
CA PRO A 48 -6.97 2.22 -2.50
C PRO A 48 -8.13 2.90 -1.78
N ARG A 49 -8.63 2.27 -0.72
CA ARG A 49 -9.76 2.79 0.05
C ARG A 49 -9.33 3.67 1.20
N THR A 50 -8.13 3.44 1.70
CA THR A 50 -7.64 4.15 2.87
C THR A 50 -6.15 4.42 2.72
N ILE A 51 -5.77 5.66 2.97
CA ILE A 51 -4.38 6.05 3.20
C ILE A 51 -4.24 6.28 4.69
N LEU A 52 -3.21 5.71 5.31
CA LEU A 52 -3.05 5.76 6.76
C LEU A 52 -1.61 6.09 7.13
N PHE A 53 -1.44 7.16 7.91
CA PHE A 53 -0.16 7.68 8.35
C PHE A 53 0.08 7.30 9.82
N TRP A 54 1.16 6.58 10.09
CA TRP A 54 1.55 6.10 11.40
C TRP A 54 2.60 6.99 12.04
N PHE A 55 2.35 7.41 13.27
CA PHE A 55 3.29 8.10 14.14
C PHE A 55 3.67 7.15 15.27
N PHE A 56 4.95 6.78 15.34
CA PHE A 56 5.41 5.74 16.26
C PHE A 56 5.62 6.31 17.66
N ILE A 57 5.11 5.58 18.65
CA ILE A 57 5.35 5.85 20.07
C ILE A 57 6.08 4.62 20.61
N PRO A 58 7.42 4.69 20.75
CA PRO A 58 8.20 3.57 21.25
C PRO A 58 7.69 3.08 22.62
N PRO A 59 7.84 1.78 22.93
CA PRO A 59 8.54 0.75 22.14
C PRO A 59 7.69 -0.01 21.12
N TYR A 60 6.37 -0.12 21.32
CA TYR A 60 5.51 -1.05 20.56
C TYR A 60 4.16 -0.48 20.13
N ARG A 61 4.01 0.85 20.19
CA ARG A 61 2.76 1.54 19.91
C ARG A 61 2.90 2.48 18.72
N ALA A 62 1.79 2.73 18.04
CA ALA A 62 1.71 3.81 17.08
C ALA A 62 0.30 4.41 17.09
N ILE A 63 0.21 5.68 16.75
CA ILE A 63 -1.06 6.35 16.46
C ILE A 63 -1.14 6.54 14.95
N GLY A 64 -2.23 6.10 14.36
CA GLY A 64 -2.49 6.15 12.93
C GLY A 64 -3.57 7.16 12.60
N ILE A 65 -3.33 8.06 11.67
CA ILE A 65 -4.37 8.90 11.07
C ILE A 65 -4.74 8.30 9.72
N SER A 66 -5.97 7.82 9.60
CA SER A 66 -6.52 7.21 8.40
C SER A 66 -7.43 8.19 7.69
N ILE A 67 -7.18 8.39 6.41
CA ILE A 67 -8.06 9.11 5.50
C ILE A 67 -8.90 8.07 4.79
N LEU A 68 -10.19 8.04 5.11
CA LEU A 68 -11.17 7.12 4.53
C LEU A 68 -11.83 7.76 3.30
N ASP A 69 -12.07 9.07 3.38
CA ASP A 69 -12.66 9.89 2.33
C ASP A 69 -12.21 11.35 2.52
N LEU A 70 -12.54 12.24 1.57
CA LEU A 70 -12.27 13.68 1.67
C LEU A 70 -12.94 14.33 2.88
N GLN A 71 -14.02 13.74 3.40
CA GLN A 71 -14.73 14.25 4.57
C GLN A 71 -14.59 13.36 5.81
N ARG A 72 -13.94 12.20 5.72
CA ARG A 72 -13.90 11.22 6.82
C ARG A 72 -12.47 10.85 7.17
N ILE A 73 -12.11 11.16 8.41
CA ILE A 73 -10.82 10.84 9.01
C ILE A 73 -11.09 9.95 10.22
N ALA A 74 -10.31 8.89 10.37
CA ALA A 74 -10.35 8.03 11.53
C ALA A 74 -8.97 7.94 12.18
N VAL A 75 -8.93 7.99 13.52
CA VAL A 75 -7.70 7.83 14.30
C VAL A 75 -7.68 6.43 14.87
N TYR A 76 -6.56 5.74 14.70
CA TYR A 76 -6.34 4.38 15.16
C TYR A 76 -5.19 4.34 16.17
N GLY A 77 -5.36 3.56 17.23
CA GLY A 77 -4.26 3.10 18.06
C GLY A 77 -3.77 1.76 17.53
N ARG A 78 -2.46 1.58 17.42
CA ARG A 78 -1.86 0.29 17.07
C ARG A 78 -1.00 -0.21 18.21
N GLN A 79 -1.17 -1.48 18.56
CA GLN A 79 -0.41 -2.18 19.58
C GLN A 79 0.12 -3.49 18.99
N GLN A 80 1.41 -3.74 19.14
CA GLN A 80 2.02 -5.03 18.80
C GLN A 80 1.56 -6.10 19.81
N ILE A 81 1.17 -7.28 19.32
CA ILE A 81 0.80 -8.43 20.15
C ILE A 81 1.99 -9.35 20.38
N GLU A 82 2.68 -9.72 19.29
CA GLU A 82 3.76 -10.69 19.33
C GLU A 82 5.13 -10.00 19.35
N PRO A 83 6.12 -10.50 20.12
CA PRO A 83 7.47 -9.93 20.12
C PRO A 83 8.14 -9.95 18.73
N ASN A 84 7.70 -10.84 17.84
CA ASN A 84 8.23 -11.02 16.48
C ASN A 84 7.81 -9.94 15.47
N GLN A 85 7.08 -8.90 15.89
CA GLN A 85 6.69 -7.75 15.04
C GLN A 85 5.85 -8.12 13.81
N THR A 86 5.18 -9.27 13.87
CA THR A 86 4.37 -9.88 12.80
C THR A 86 2.90 -9.47 12.89
N ILE A 87 2.34 -9.46 14.10
CA ILE A 87 0.92 -9.24 14.34
C ILE A 87 0.72 -7.99 15.22
N TYR A 88 -0.16 -7.10 14.74
CA TYR A 88 -0.58 -5.91 15.45
C TYR A 88 -2.10 -5.84 15.55
N LEU A 89 -2.59 -5.32 16.68
CA LEU A 89 -3.99 -4.90 16.82
C LEU A 89 -4.10 -3.42 16.51
N MET A 90 -5.12 -3.08 15.73
CA MET A 90 -5.54 -1.74 15.43
C MET A 90 -6.91 -1.50 16.07
N PHE A 91 -7.00 -0.46 16.89
CA PHE A 91 -8.21 -0.04 17.56
C PHE A 91 -8.64 1.31 17.00
N LYS A 92 -9.88 1.42 16.53
CA LYS A 92 -10.46 2.70 16.13
C LYS A 92 -10.72 3.52 17.39
N ILE A 93 -9.99 4.62 17.56
CA ILE A 93 -10.11 5.52 18.72
C ILE A 93 -11.21 6.56 18.45
N LEU A 94 -11.17 7.16 17.27
CA LEU A 94 -12.02 8.30 16.93
C LEU A 94 -12.34 8.30 15.43
N GLU A 95 -13.52 8.79 15.08
CA GLU A 95 -13.93 9.08 13.71
C GLU A 95 -14.47 10.51 13.65
N LEU A 96 -13.99 11.26 12.67
CA LEU A 96 -14.29 12.67 12.51
C LEU A 96 -14.81 12.91 11.09
N ASN A 97 -15.94 13.62 11.02
CA ASN A 97 -16.41 14.23 9.79
C ASN A 97 -15.71 15.60 9.67
N SER A 98 -14.64 15.64 8.90
CA SER A 98 -13.78 16.80 8.71
C SER A 98 -14.15 17.54 7.42
N PRO A 99 -14.10 18.88 7.37
CA PRO A 99 -14.26 19.59 6.12
C PRO A 99 -13.12 19.23 5.15
N ILE A 100 -13.44 19.17 3.85
CA ILE A 100 -12.50 18.75 2.78
C ILE A 100 -11.13 19.44 2.87
N PRO A 101 -11.05 20.78 3.05
CA PRO A 101 -9.76 21.46 3.14
C PRO A 101 -8.89 20.97 4.30
N LEU A 102 -9.49 20.66 5.44
CA LEU A 102 -8.76 20.15 6.61
C LEU A 102 -8.25 18.73 6.37
N THR A 103 -9.05 17.88 5.72
CA THR A 103 -8.62 16.51 5.35
C THR A 103 -7.45 16.54 4.36
N LEU A 104 -7.52 17.41 3.35
CA LEU A 104 -6.43 17.60 2.39
C LEU A 104 -5.18 18.15 3.09
N LEU A 105 -5.33 19.14 3.97
CA LEU A 105 -4.22 19.68 4.76
C LEU A 105 -3.54 18.59 5.58
N ILE A 106 -4.30 17.76 6.30
CA ILE A 106 -3.78 16.64 7.09
C ILE A 106 -3.07 15.62 6.19
N MET A 107 -3.65 15.30 5.03
CA MET A 107 -3.05 14.38 4.06
C MET A 107 -1.68 14.89 3.58
N PHE A 108 -1.63 16.12 3.09
CA PHE A 108 -0.40 16.69 2.51
C PHE A 108 0.64 17.00 3.59
N ALA A 109 0.24 17.45 4.78
CA ALA A 109 1.15 17.63 5.91
C ALA A 109 1.76 16.29 6.35
N SER A 110 0.94 15.25 6.50
CA SER A 110 1.42 13.92 6.89
C SER A 110 2.33 13.30 5.82
N LEU A 111 1.95 13.44 4.55
CA LEU A 111 2.79 13.01 3.42
C LEU A 111 4.13 13.78 3.40
N GLY A 112 4.10 15.09 3.62
CA GLY A 112 5.29 15.94 3.72
C GLY A 112 6.23 15.45 4.83
N LEU A 113 5.69 15.14 6.01
CA LEU A 113 6.47 14.58 7.12
C LEU A 113 7.12 13.23 6.76
N VAL A 114 6.41 12.33 6.08
CA VAL A 114 6.96 11.04 5.61
C VAL A 114 8.11 11.27 4.62
N LEU A 115 7.95 12.21 3.69
CA LEU A 115 8.99 12.52 2.70
C LEU A 115 10.21 13.19 3.34
N THR A 116 10.00 14.12 4.27
CA THR A 116 11.09 14.82 4.98
C THR A 116 11.86 13.85 5.87
N ASP A 117 11.21 12.95 6.60
CA ASP A 117 11.89 11.92 7.40
C ASP A 117 12.73 10.99 6.51
N GLY A 118 12.14 10.49 5.42
CA GLY A 118 12.86 9.65 4.45
C GLY A 118 14.08 10.35 3.84
N ALA A 119 13.95 11.63 3.47
CA ALA A 119 15.05 12.44 2.97
C ALA A 119 16.14 12.64 4.04
N ASN A 120 15.76 12.97 5.28
CA ASN A 120 16.69 13.14 6.40
C ASN A 120 17.50 11.87 6.67
N LYS A 121 16.86 10.68 6.63
CA LYS A 121 17.55 9.40 6.82
C LYS A 121 18.54 9.10 5.69
N ILE A 122 18.21 9.47 4.45
CA ILE A 122 19.14 9.35 3.32
C ILE A 122 20.35 10.26 3.54
N VAL A 123 20.13 11.52 3.93
CA VAL A 123 21.22 12.47 4.20
C VAL A 123 22.08 11.99 5.36
N GLN A 124 21.49 11.48 6.45
CA GLN A 124 22.22 10.89 7.57
C GLN A 124 23.05 9.68 7.15
N ALA A 125 22.49 8.78 6.33
CA ALA A 125 23.23 7.62 5.82
C ALA A 125 24.46 8.06 5.01
N VAL A 126 24.31 9.02 4.09
CA VAL A 126 25.43 9.57 3.30
C VAL A 126 26.46 10.27 4.18
N ARG A 127 26.00 11.06 5.17
CA ARG A 127 26.89 11.73 6.11
C ARG A 127 27.69 10.75 6.96
N SER A 128 27.05 9.67 7.43
CA SER A 128 27.73 8.63 8.20
C SER A 128 28.78 7.88 7.38
N GLU A 129 28.55 7.63 6.09
CA GLU A 129 29.56 7.06 5.20
C GLU A 129 30.77 8.01 5.04
N TYR A 130 30.53 9.32 5.00
CA TYR A 130 31.58 10.33 4.89
C TYR A 130 32.36 10.54 6.20
N GLU A 131 31.69 10.58 7.34
CA GLU A 131 32.32 10.70 8.67
C GLU A 131 33.13 9.44 9.05
N ASN A 132 32.75 8.26 8.55
CA ASN A 132 33.58 7.05 8.69
C ASN A 132 34.90 7.10 7.89
N ILE A 133 35.04 8.05 6.95
CA ILE A 133 36.27 8.28 6.16
C ILE A 133 37.17 9.35 6.81
N VAL A 134 36.61 10.25 7.63
CA VAL A 134 37.34 11.30 8.35
C VAL A 134 37.00 11.21 9.83
N PRO A 135 37.82 10.55 10.67
CA PRO A 135 37.54 10.46 12.10
C PRO A 135 37.62 11.87 12.67
N THR A 136 36.51 12.36 13.19
CA THR A 136 36.45 13.65 13.89
C THR A 136 36.05 13.37 15.33
N ASP A 137 36.89 13.78 16.28
CA ASP A 137 36.84 13.46 17.73
C ASP A 137 35.71 14.16 18.51
N GLU A 138 34.69 14.71 17.83
CA GLU A 138 33.61 15.39 18.53
C GLU A 138 32.47 14.42 18.86
N SER A 139 32.30 14.16 20.16
CA SER A 139 31.17 13.42 20.70
C SER A 139 29.85 14.14 20.37
N VAL A 140 29.20 13.71 19.29
CA VAL A 140 27.87 14.20 18.91
C VAL A 140 26.89 13.76 19.99
N THR A 141 26.59 14.65 20.93
CA THR A 141 25.47 14.47 21.84
C THR A 141 24.20 14.25 21.01
N PRO A 142 23.39 13.21 21.29
CA PRO A 142 22.17 12.96 20.54
C PRO A 142 21.20 14.10 20.81
N SER A 143 21.15 15.07 19.91
CA SER A 143 20.13 16.11 19.97
C SER A 143 18.77 15.43 19.79
N LEU A 144 17.82 15.78 20.66
CA LEU A 144 16.42 15.41 20.48
C LEU A 144 15.93 16.04 19.18
N ASN A 145 16.08 15.31 18.08
CA ASN A 145 15.68 15.77 16.77
C ASN A 145 14.14 15.67 16.71
N PRO A 146 13.39 16.79 16.63
CA PRO A 146 11.93 16.77 16.57
C PRO A 146 11.40 16.00 15.34
N PHE A 147 12.26 15.68 14.37
CA PHE A 147 11.95 14.87 13.20
C PHE A 147 12.12 13.36 13.40
N ASN A 148 12.53 12.87 14.58
CA ASN A 148 12.58 11.43 14.90
C ASN A 148 11.20 10.77 15.10
N LEU A 149 10.10 11.41 14.66
CA LEU A 149 8.75 10.86 14.73
C LEU A 149 8.57 9.62 13.83
N THR A 150 9.54 9.33 12.96
CA THR A 150 9.56 8.22 11.98
C THR A 150 8.17 7.94 11.38
N PRO A 151 7.51 8.96 10.82
CA PRO A 151 6.19 8.80 10.26
C PRO A 151 6.24 7.80 9.10
N ARG A 152 5.30 6.85 9.07
CA ARG A 152 5.22 5.84 8.00
C ARG A 152 3.88 5.91 7.31
N MET A 153 3.84 5.66 6.01
CA MET A 153 2.60 5.66 5.24
C MET A 153 2.19 4.22 4.90
N SER A 154 0.94 3.89 5.14
CA SER A 154 0.33 2.62 4.75
C SER A 154 -0.86 2.84 3.84
N ILE A 155 -1.02 1.97 2.87
CA ILE A 155 -2.03 2.10 1.83
C ILE A 155 -2.73 0.75 1.69
N TYR A 156 -4.05 0.73 1.80
CA TYR A 156 -4.83 -0.51 1.77
C TYR A 156 -5.84 -0.53 0.62
N PHE A 157 -5.82 -1.65 -0.09
CA PHE A 157 -6.69 -1.98 -1.21
C PHE A 157 -7.73 -3.02 -0.77
N PRO A 158 -8.99 -2.86 -1.20
CA PRO A 158 -10.04 -3.84 -0.92
C PRO A 158 -9.79 -5.14 -1.70
N ILE A 159 -10.24 -6.27 -1.16
CA ILE A 159 -10.15 -7.57 -1.83
C ILE A 159 -11.55 -8.02 -2.29
N ILE A 160 -12.47 -8.33 -1.36
CA ILE A 160 -13.80 -8.88 -1.71
C ILE A 160 -14.93 -8.32 -0.82
N ASP A 161 -14.76 -8.20 0.51
CA ASP A 161 -15.88 -7.91 1.45
C ASP A 161 -15.67 -6.73 2.41
N ASP A 162 -14.81 -5.75 2.07
CA ASP A 162 -14.50 -4.53 2.86
C ASP A 162 -13.82 -4.75 4.22
N HIS A 163 -14.11 -5.88 4.87
CA HIS A 163 -13.55 -6.34 6.13
C HIS A 163 -12.11 -6.87 5.98
N THR A 164 -11.68 -7.21 4.76
CA THR A 164 -10.30 -7.63 4.49
C THR A 164 -9.70 -6.76 3.40
N SER A 165 -8.53 -6.23 3.69
CA SER A 165 -7.76 -5.41 2.77
C SER A 165 -6.29 -5.84 2.78
N ILE A 166 -5.65 -5.76 1.61
CA ILE A 166 -4.21 -5.95 1.47
C ILE A 166 -3.60 -4.59 1.25
N GLY A 167 -2.49 -4.34 1.92
CA GLY A 167 -1.78 -3.10 1.79
C GLY A 167 -0.30 -3.26 1.93
N PHE A 168 0.38 -2.14 1.78
CA PHE A 168 1.80 -2.04 2.06
C PHE A 168 2.08 -0.84 2.95
N LEU A 169 3.13 -0.95 3.75
CA LEU A 169 3.68 0.08 4.62
C LEU A 169 5.04 0.50 4.06
N THR A 170 5.21 1.80 3.82
CA THR A 170 6.47 2.38 3.38
C THR A 170 7.31 2.77 4.60
N ILE A 171 8.53 2.27 4.63
CA ILE A 171 9.51 2.52 5.68
C ILE A 171 10.76 3.11 5.02
N ASP A 172 11.14 4.29 5.47
CA ASP A 172 12.43 4.94 5.19
C ASP A 172 12.79 5.05 3.69
N LEU A 173 11.78 5.07 2.83
CA LEU A 173 11.88 5.14 1.37
C LEU A 173 12.81 4.07 0.73
N ARG A 174 13.04 2.95 1.43
CA ARG A 174 13.83 1.80 0.95
C ARG A 174 13.20 0.46 1.26
N HIS A 175 12.32 0.40 2.25
CA HIS A 175 11.75 -0.84 2.76
C HIS A 175 10.23 -0.76 2.67
N ILE A 176 9.62 -1.81 2.12
CA ILE A 176 8.18 -1.93 1.92
C ILE A 176 7.73 -3.21 2.59
N GLU A 177 6.79 -3.10 3.53
CA GLU A 177 6.20 -4.25 4.20
C GLU A 177 4.78 -4.48 3.67
N PHE A 178 4.47 -5.68 3.23
CA PHE A 178 3.12 -6.06 2.85
C PHE A 178 2.38 -6.63 4.05
N SER A 179 1.13 -6.19 4.18
CA SER A 179 0.28 -6.55 5.30
C SER A 179 -1.15 -6.81 4.87
N ILE A 180 -1.77 -7.77 5.54
CA ILE A 180 -3.21 -7.99 5.49
C ILE A 180 -3.81 -7.27 6.68
N LYS A 181 -4.83 -6.46 6.44
CA LYS A 181 -5.66 -5.82 7.45
C LYS A 181 -7.03 -6.45 7.40
N GLN A 182 -7.39 -7.14 8.48
CA GLN A 182 -8.63 -7.89 8.62
C GLN A 182 -9.43 -7.40 9.83
N SER A 183 -10.73 -7.18 9.66
CA SER A 183 -11.63 -6.89 10.78
C SER A 183 -11.82 -8.12 11.65
N LEU A 184 -11.66 -7.97 12.96
CA LEU A 184 -11.90 -9.04 13.93
C LEU A 184 -13.35 -9.03 14.45
N GLU A 185 -14.05 -7.92 14.25
CA GLU A 185 -15.43 -7.72 14.68
C GLU A 185 -16.30 -7.22 13.51
N PRO A 186 -17.62 -7.49 13.53
CA PRO A 186 -18.54 -6.94 12.53
C PRO A 186 -18.59 -5.41 12.53
N ASN A 187 -18.38 -4.79 13.70
CA ASN A 187 -18.42 -3.34 13.89
C ASN A 187 -17.16 -2.62 13.40
N GLU A 188 -16.15 -3.36 12.94
CA GLU A 188 -14.89 -2.82 12.40
C GLU A 188 -14.03 -1.96 13.34
N ASN A 189 -14.33 -1.94 14.64
CA ASN A 189 -13.57 -1.16 15.61
C ASN A 189 -12.21 -1.78 15.91
N ILE A 190 -12.13 -3.11 15.86
CA ILE A 190 -10.90 -3.88 16.07
C ILE A 190 -10.48 -4.55 14.77
N LYS A 191 -9.27 -4.25 14.32
CA LYS A 191 -8.68 -4.85 13.12
C LYS A 191 -7.35 -5.50 13.48
N SER A 192 -7.10 -6.68 12.94
CA SER A 192 -5.80 -7.33 12.96
C SER A 192 -4.99 -6.87 11.75
N LEU A 193 -3.73 -6.55 11.98
CA LEU A 193 -2.75 -6.27 10.95
C LEU A 193 -1.68 -7.37 11.00
N ILE A 194 -1.59 -8.15 9.93
CA ILE A 194 -0.67 -9.27 9.79
C ILE A 194 0.35 -8.90 8.71
N ARG A 195 1.61 -8.71 9.11
CA ARG A 195 2.73 -8.53 8.19
C ARG A 195 3.21 -9.89 7.70
N PHE A 196 3.45 -10.03 6.40
CA PHE A 196 3.83 -11.32 5.83
C PHE A 196 4.98 -11.27 4.80
N ILE A 197 5.27 -10.12 4.19
CA ILE A 197 6.38 -9.97 3.24
C ILE A 197 7.10 -8.63 3.45
N ASP A 198 8.42 -8.68 3.38
CA ASP A 198 9.31 -7.54 3.49
C ASP A 198 10.15 -7.43 2.20
N ILE A 199 10.12 -6.28 1.55
CA ILE A 199 10.85 -6.03 0.29
C ILE A 199 11.69 -4.77 0.41
N TYR A 200 12.98 -4.89 0.09
CA TYR A 200 13.84 -3.74 -0.14
C TYR A 200 13.66 -3.26 -1.57
N ALA A 201 13.07 -2.07 -1.72
CA ALA A 201 12.77 -1.47 -3.01
C ALA A 201 13.70 -0.26 -3.25
N PRO A 202 14.07 0.02 -4.52
CA PRO A 202 14.79 1.24 -4.83
C PRO A 202 13.91 2.46 -4.56
N PHE A 203 14.51 3.50 -3.98
CA PHE A 203 13.83 4.74 -3.57
C PHE A 203 12.84 5.32 -4.61
N PRO A 204 13.19 5.44 -5.92
CA PRO A 204 12.27 5.98 -6.92
C PRO A 204 11.01 5.14 -7.09
N LEU A 205 11.10 3.81 -6.94
CA LEU A 205 9.96 2.91 -7.06
C LEU A 205 8.98 3.17 -5.91
N GLN A 206 9.48 3.35 -4.69
CA GLN A 206 8.64 3.60 -3.52
C GLN A 206 7.91 4.94 -3.60
N LEU A 207 8.58 6.00 -4.08
CA LEU A 207 7.94 7.28 -4.36
C LEU A 207 6.88 7.15 -5.46
N GLY A 208 7.20 6.46 -6.56
CA GLY A 208 6.26 6.21 -7.65
C GLY A 208 5.00 5.51 -7.17
N ILE A 209 5.16 4.46 -6.34
CA ILE A 209 4.04 3.74 -5.73
C ILE A 209 3.23 4.64 -4.78
N MET A 210 3.88 5.46 -3.95
CA MET A 210 3.19 6.39 -3.05
C MET A 210 2.35 7.41 -3.83
N PHE A 211 2.94 8.11 -4.79
CA PHE A 211 2.23 9.12 -5.59
C PHE A 211 1.13 8.50 -6.45
N LEU A 212 1.40 7.35 -7.07
CA LEU A 212 0.38 6.61 -7.83
C LEU A 212 -0.80 6.23 -6.93
N SER A 213 -0.53 5.76 -5.71
CA SER A 213 -1.57 5.38 -4.77
C SER A 213 -2.39 6.57 -4.29
N VAL A 214 -1.77 7.72 -4.01
CA VAL A 214 -2.49 8.97 -3.69
C VAL A 214 -3.35 9.42 -4.87
N GLY A 215 -2.80 9.36 -6.10
CA GLY A 215 -3.55 9.69 -7.32
C GLY A 215 -4.75 8.77 -7.51
N LEU A 216 -4.56 7.46 -7.40
CA LEU A 216 -5.64 6.47 -7.48
C LEU A 216 -6.68 6.65 -6.37
N PHE A 217 -6.26 6.98 -5.15
CA PHE A 217 -7.16 7.29 -4.04
C PHE A 217 -8.09 8.46 -4.40
N LEU A 218 -7.53 9.58 -4.84
CA LEU A 218 -8.30 10.78 -5.22
C LEU A 218 -9.20 10.51 -6.43
N CYS A 219 -8.70 9.84 -7.47
CA CYS A 219 -9.51 9.45 -8.62
C CYS A 219 -10.68 8.55 -8.22
N GLY A 220 -10.46 7.60 -7.30
CA GLY A 220 -11.51 6.74 -6.78
C GLY A 220 -12.60 7.49 -6.03
N ILE A 221 -12.24 8.52 -5.25
CA ILE A 221 -13.21 9.38 -4.57
C ILE A 221 -14.02 10.20 -5.58
N ILE A 222 -13.36 10.85 -6.54
CA ILE A 222 -14.02 11.64 -7.58
C ILE A 222 -15.01 10.78 -8.37
N PHE A 223 -14.60 9.56 -8.74
CA PHE A 223 -15.46 8.64 -9.46
C PHE A 223 -16.71 8.25 -8.66
N LYS A 224 -16.55 7.91 -7.38
CA LYS A 224 -17.69 7.59 -6.49
C LYS A 224 -18.63 8.78 -6.31
N PHE A 225 -18.09 9.99 -6.19
CA PHE A 225 -18.88 11.20 -6.09
C PHE A 225 -19.73 11.43 -7.36
N ILE A 226 -19.13 11.29 -8.55
CA ILE A 226 -19.85 11.39 -9.83
C ILE A 226 -20.94 10.32 -9.93
N LEU A 227 -20.64 9.08 -9.51
CA LEU A 227 -21.60 7.99 -9.52
C LEU A 227 -22.80 8.27 -8.59
N SER A 228 -22.55 8.79 -7.39
CA SER A 228 -23.60 9.19 -6.43
C SER A 228 -24.49 10.28 -7.02
N LEU A 229 -23.89 11.31 -7.62
CA LEU A 229 -24.63 12.42 -8.22
C LEU A 229 -25.51 11.96 -9.38
N ASN A 230 -25.00 11.06 -10.23
CA ASN A 230 -25.78 10.47 -11.32
C ASN A 230 -26.95 9.61 -10.79
N GLN A 231 -26.76 8.89 -9.68
CA GLN A 231 -27.84 8.11 -9.06
C GLN A 231 -28.92 9.01 -8.47
N GLU A 232 -28.54 10.05 -7.73
CA GLU A 232 -29.49 11.04 -7.18
C GLU A 232 -30.32 11.70 -8.28
N LEU A 233 -29.69 12.08 -9.39
CA LEU A 233 -30.36 12.69 -10.53
C LEU A 233 -31.32 11.69 -11.23
N LEU A 234 -30.94 10.42 -11.34
CA LEU A 234 -31.82 9.38 -11.88
C LEU A 234 -33.03 9.12 -10.98
N ASP A 235 -32.83 9.12 -9.66
CA ASP A 235 -33.91 8.94 -8.69
C ASP A 235 -34.87 10.13 -8.71
N GLU A 236 -34.36 11.36 -8.84
CA GLU A 236 -35.18 12.57 -8.98
C GLU A 236 -36.04 12.53 -10.26
N ILE A 237 -35.44 12.16 -11.41
CA ILE A 237 -36.18 11.97 -12.67
C ILE A 237 -37.26 10.88 -12.50
N ARG A 238 -36.93 9.77 -11.85
CA ARG A 238 -37.86 8.65 -11.64
C ARG A 238 -39.02 9.01 -10.71
N CYS A 239 -38.81 9.86 -9.72
CA CYS A 239 -39.87 10.36 -8.84
C CYS A 239 -40.75 11.45 -9.50
N SER A 240 -40.28 12.05 -10.60
CA SER A 240 -41.02 13.08 -11.35
C SER A 240 -41.92 12.55 -12.47
N LEU A 241 -41.83 11.24 -12.78
CA LEU A 241 -42.63 10.51 -13.78
C LEU A 241 -43.71 9.66 -13.11
#